data_AF-A0A9D7D854-F1
#
_entry.id   AF-A0A9D7D854-F1
#
_cell.length_a   1.000
_cell.length_b   1.000
_cell.length_c   1.000
_cell.angle_alpha   90.00
_cell.angle_beta   90.00
_cell.angle_gamma   90.00
#
_symmetry.space_group_name_H-M   'P 1'
#
loop_
_entity.id
_entity.type
_entity.pdbx_description
1 polymer ?
#
loop_
_entity_poly.entity_id
_entity_poly.type
_entity_poly.pdbx_seq_one_letter_code
_entity_poly.pdbx_strand_id
1 'polypeptide(L)'
;MASQPLHEIGPSGPGFEASALGFTLALAAHWVGPAGIFWAGEDAAFAEEGAPYPVGLAQYGLPLDRLIVARARKREDALWAAEQALAATGAVVICALGAQGKPLDLKASRRLLLFAERYASRCLLLIPENGPSAAWTRWRIAPAQSDADRMNSDCRPFAPNSRATAAGPSGASFILDWNAQALPRAAACAERRVGSRSICRASRRIV
;
A
#
# COMPACT_ATOMS: atom_id res chain seq x y z
N MET A 1 -19.32 0.62 7.16
CA MET A 1 -18.22 1.49 7.63
C MET A 1 -16.93 0.70 7.50
N ALA A 2 -15.93 1.22 6.78
CA ALA A 2 -14.59 0.63 6.79
C ALA A 2 -14.01 0.85 8.19
N SER A 3 -13.84 -0.21 8.98
CA SER A 3 -13.49 -0.09 10.41
C SER A 3 -12.05 0.39 10.65
N GLN A 4 -11.22 0.46 9.59
CA GLN A 4 -9.79 0.76 9.66
C GLN A 4 -9.35 1.43 8.35
N PRO A 5 -9.67 2.71 8.11
CA PRO A 5 -9.56 3.25 6.75
C PRO A 5 -8.21 3.89 6.42
N LEU A 6 -7.32 4.16 7.40
CA LEU A 6 -6.00 4.73 7.17
C LEU A 6 -4.89 3.73 7.50
N HIS A 7 -4.07 3.41 6.50
CA HIS A 7 -2.90 2.55 6.65
C HIS A 7 -1.65 3.28 6.20
N GLU A 8 -0.63 3.29 7.04
CA GLU A 8 0.70 3.76 6.67
C GLU A 8 1.56 2.62 6.18
N ILE A 9 2.33 2.90 5.13
CA ILE A 9 3.27 1.99 4.51
C ILE A 9 4.57 2.76 4.31
N GLY A 10 5.68 2.14 4.66
CA GLY A 10 7.00 2.69 4.37
C GLY A 10 8.07 1.62 4.24
N PRO A 11 9.22 1.94 3.64
CA PRO A 11 10.35 1.04 3.52
C PRO A 11 10.96 0.76 4.90
N SER A 12 11.39 -0.46 5.22
CA SER A 12 12.04 -0.75 6.51
C SER A 12 13.47 -0.19 6.60
N GLY A 13 14.06 0.22 5.46
CA GLY A 13 15.39 0.80 5.34
C GLY A 13 15.60 1.42 3.95
N PRO A 14 16.71 2.16 3.74
CA PRO A 14 17.00 2.81 2.46
C PRO A 14 17.09 1.80 1.31
N GLY A 15 16.53 2.15 0.15
CA GLY A 15 16.56 1.30 -1.05
C GLY A 15 15.42 0.28 -1.12
N PHE A 16 14.50 0.29 -0.15
CA PHE A 16 13.32 -0.61 -0.12
C PHE A 16 12.01 0.07 -0.53
N GLU A 17 12.09 1.28 -1.09
CA GLU A 17 10.95 2.12 -1.50
C GLU A 17 10.08 1.39 -2.53
N ALA A 18 10.70 0.75 -3.52
CA ALA A 18 9.99 -0.04 -4.51
C ALA A 18 9.19 -1.21 -3.90
N SER A 19 9.69 -1.81 -2.81
CA SER A 19 8.98 -2.88 -2.11
C SER A 19 7.77 -2.33 -1.35
N ALA A 20 7.91 -1.17 -0.70
CA ALA A 20 6.81 -0.47 -0.05
C ALA A 20 5.74 -0.01 -1.05
N LEU A 21 6.15 0.49 -2.22
CA LEU A 21 5.25 0.86 -3.30
C LEU A 21 4.52 -0.36 -3.87
N GLY A 22 5.22 -1.46 -4.14
CA GLY A 22 4.61 -2.71 -4.59
C GLY A 22 3.55 -3.22 -3.61
N PHE A 23 3.87 -3.28 -2.33
CA PHE A 23 2.91 -3.65 -1.30
C PHE A 23 1.68 -2.71 -1.26
N THR A 24 1.91 -1.41 -1.41
CA THR A 24 0.82 -0.41 -1.49
C THR A 24 -0.09 -0.65 -2.69
N LEU A 25 0.49 -0.88 -3.87
CA LEU A 25 -0.25 -1.20 -5.10
C LEU A 25 -1.02 -2.51 -4.97
N ALA A 26 -0.49 -3.49 -4.24
CA ALA A 26 -1.13 -4.78 -4.00
C ALA A 26 -2.40 -4.63 -3.17
N LEU A 27 -2.33 -3.85 -2.08
CA LEU A 27 -3.50 -3.49 -1.30
C LEU A 27 -4.52 -2.70 -2.12
N ALA A 28 -4.05 -1.75 -2.93
CA ALA A 28 -4.93 -0.94 -3.78
C ALA A 28 -5.67 -1.80 -4.81
N ALA A 29 -4.98 -2.70 -5.50
CA ALA A 29 -5.58 -3.64 -6.45
C ALA A 29 -6.54 -4.61 -5.78
N HIS A 30 -6.29 -4.99 -4.51
CA HIS A 30 -7.19 -5.89 -3.78
C HIS A 30 -8.46 -5.19 -3.25
N TRP A 31 -8.38 -3.90 -2.95
CA TRP A 31 -9.48 -3.13 -2.36
C TRP A 31 -10.24 -2.25 -3.36
N VAL A 32 -9.75 -2.13 -4.59
CA VAL A 32 -10.38 -1.26 -5.60
C VAL A 32 -11.83 -1.68 -5.83
N GLY A 33 -12.70 -0.70 -5.70
CA GLY A 33 -14.13 -0.83 -5.99
C GLY A 33 -14.53 -0.02 -7.23
N PRO A 34 -15.84 0.18 -7.42
CA PRO A 34 -16.37 0.99 -8.52
C PRO A 34 -15.85 2.43 -8.53
N ALA A 35 -15.55 3.01 -7.36
CA ALA A 35 -15.06 4.38 -7.21
C ALA A 35 -13.61 4.59 -7.72
N GLY A 36 -12.86 3.51 -7.96
CA GLY A 36 -11.52 3.58 -8.53
C GLY A 36 -10.41 3.87 -7.51
N ILE A 37 -9.23 4.16 -8.06
CA ILE A 37 -8.00 4.45 -7.33
C ILE A 37 -7.55 5.88 -7.66
N PHE A 38 -7.22 6.63 -6.63
CA PHE A 38 -6.61 7.95 -6.77
C PHE A 38 -5.22 7.93 -6.17
N TRP A 39 -4.22 8.36 -6.90
CA TRP A 39 -2.84 8.43 -6.44
C TRP A 39 -2.37 9.87 -6.45
N ALA A 40 -2.30 10.48 -5.27
CA ALA A 40 -1.73 11.80 -5.07
C ALA A 40 -0.29 11.68 -4.58
N GLY A 41 0.62 12.50 -5.10
CA GLY A 41 1.99 12.55 -4.60
C GLY A 41 2.76 13.78 -5.04
N GLU A 42 3.93 13.97 -4.44
CA GLU A 42 4.83 15.07 -4.77
C GLU A 42 5.54 14.81 -6.11
N ASP A 43 5.64 15.81 -6.97
CA ASP A 43 6.31 15.70 -8.27
C ASP A 43 7.78 15.28 -8.11
N ALA A 44 8.43 15.74 -7.03
CA ALA A 44 9.78 15.30 -6.66
C ALA A 44 9.84 13.81 -6.29
N ALA A 45 8.84 13.28 -5.58
CA ALA A 45 8.79 11.85 -5.25
C ALA A 45 8.64 11.00 -6.53
N PHE A 46 7.80 11.44 -7.47
CA PHE A 46 7.68 10.80 -8.78
C PHE A 46 8.94 10.93 -9.65
N ALA A 47 9.74 11.97 -9.48
CA ALA A 47 11.00 12.13 -10.21
C ALA A 47 12.10 11.19 -9.68
N GLU A 48 12.16 11.00 -8.36
CA GLU A 48 13.18 10.16 -7.69
C GLU A 48 12.84 8.67 -7.79
N GLU A 49 11.59 8.28 -7.49
CA GLU A 49 11.16 6.87 -7.46
C GLU A 49 10.63 6.38 -8.83
N GLY A 50 10.48 7.31 -9.77
CA GLY A 50 9.92 7.07 -11.10
C GLY A 50 8.42 7.30 -11.16
N ALA A 51 7.96 7.80 -12.31
CA ALA A 51 6.54 7.97 -12.57
C ALA A 51 5.85 6.60 -12.77
N PRO A 52 4.56 6.45 -12.41
CA PRO A 52 3.87 5.19 -12.56
C PRO A 52 3.79 4.77 -14.03
N TYR A 53 4.39 3.63 -14.37
CA TYR A 53 4.40 3.13 -15.75
C TYR A 53 3.09 2.36 -16.06
N PRO A 54 2.24 2.83 -16.99
CA PRO A 54 0.89 2.30 -17.16
C PRO A 54 0.84 0.80 -17.47
N VAL A 55 1.71 0.32 -18.37
CA VAL A 55 1.76 -1.11 -18.75
C VAL A 55 2.12 -1.97 -17.54
N GLY A 56 3.07 -1.52 -16.71
CA GLY A 56 3.44 -2.21 -15.48
C GLY A 56 2.29 -2.25 -14.47
N LEU A 57 1.55 -1.15 -14.33
CA LEU A 57 0.38 -1.09 -13.45
C LEU A 57 -0.76 -2.00 -13.90
N ALA A 58 -1.01 -2.10 -15.21
CA ALA A 58 -1.99 -3.04 -15.76
C ALA A 58 -1.58 -4.49 -15.49
N GLN A 59 -0.29 -4.82 -15.68
CA GLN A 59 0.26 -6.13 -15.33
C GLN A 59 0.19 -6.41 -13.83
N TYR A 60 0.22 -5.36 -13.00
CA TYR A 60 0.04 -5.45 -11.54
C TYR A 60 -1.42 -5.67 -11.12
N GLY A 61 -2.38 -5.57 -12.05
CA GLY A 61 -3.81 -5.77 -11.80
C GLY A 61 -4.58 -4.50 -11.41
N LEU A 62 -4.03 -3.30 -11.61
CA LEU A 62 -4.77 -2.06 -11.39
C LEU A 62 -5.69 -1.73 -12.59
N PRO A 63 -6.95 -1.34 -12.35
CA PRO A 63 -7.86 -0.88 -13.41
C PRO A 63 -7.47 0.52 -13.89
N LEU A 64 -6.72 0.60 -14.99
CA LEU A 64 -6.22 1.87 -15.51
C LEU A 64 -7.33 2.85 -15.94
N ASP A 65 -8.50 2.33 -16.34
CA ASP A 65 -9.69 3.11 -16.68
C ASP A 65 -10.28 3.86 -15.48
N ARG A 66 -9.84 3.52 -14.26
CA ARG A 66 -10.31 4.09 -12.99
C ARG A 66 -9.16 4.53 -12.09
N LEU A 67 -7.99 4.75 -12.67
CA LEU A 67 -6.82 5.26 -11.98
C LEU A 67 -6.62 6.74 -12.33
N ILE A 68 -6.61 7.61 -11.31
CA ILE A 68 -6.28 9.03 -11.45
C ILE A 68 -4.98 9.30 -10.69
N VAL A 69 -3.99 9.88 -11.38
CA VAL A 69 -2.71 10.27 -10.77
C VAL A 69 -2.64 11.80 -10.69
N ALA A 70 -2.53 12.32 -9.46
CA ALA A 70 -2.36 13.74 -9.16
C ALA A 70 -0.93 14.01 -8.69
N ARG A 71 -0.17 14.77 -9.49
CA ARG A 71 1.19 15.20 -9.16
C ARG A 71 1.16 16.64 -8.67
N ALA A 72 1.66 16.86 -7.46
CA ALA A 72 1.65 18.17 -6.83
C ALA A 72 3.07 18.67 -6.58
N ARG A 73 3.30 19.98 -6.75
CA ARG A 73 4.63 20.56 -6.51
C ARG A 73 4.96 20.67 -5.02
N LYS A 74 3.94 20.82 -4.18
CA LYS A 74 4.07 20.97 -2.72
C LYS A 74 3.37 19.83 -2.00
N ARG A 75 3.91 19.48 -0.83
CA ARG A 75 3.33 18.48 0.07
C ARG A 75 1.89 18.83 0.48
N GLU A 76 1.61 20.10 0.77
CA GLU A 76 0.27 20.51 1.19
C GLU A 76 -0.76 20.28 0.08
N ASP A 77 -0.37 20.52 -1.18
CA ASP A 77 -1.23 20.31 -2.34
C ASP A 77 -1.48 18.81 -2.59
N ALA A 78 -0.47 17.95 -2.38
CA ALA A 78 -0.63 16.49 -2.45
C ALA A 78 -1.60 15.97 -1.37
N LEU A 79 -1.46 16.46 -0.13
CA LEU A 79 -2.33 16.12 0.99
C LEU A 79 -3.77 16.61 0.73
N TRP A 80 -3.92 17.84 0.24
CA TRP A 80 -5.22 18.38 -0.13
C TRP A 80 -5.88 17.57 -1.25
N ALA A 81 -5.13 17.20 -2.29
CA ALA A 81 -5.63 16.35 -3.36
C ALA A 81 -6.08 14.97 -2.84
N ALA A 82 -5.33 14.37 -1.90
CA ALA A 82 -5.73 13.14 -1.24
C ALA A 82 -7.04 13.31 -0.45
N GLU A 83 -7.22 14.43 0.28
CA GLU A 83 -8.49 14.73 0.97
C GLU A 83 -9.68 14.86 0.00
N GLN A 84 -9.49 15.53 -1.14
CA GLN A 84 -10.54 15.64 -2.17
C GLN A 84 -10.87 14.29 -2.79
N ALA A 85 -9.85 13.47 -3.06
CA ALA A 85 -10.05 12.12 -3.58
C ALA A 85 -10.79 11.22 -2.58
N LEU A 86 -10.51 11.35 -1.28
CA LEU A 86 -11.22 10.59 -0.24
C LEU A 86 -12.71 10.93 -0.19
N ALA A 87 -13.11 12.13 -0.63
CA ALA A 87 -14.52 12.52 -0.72
C ALA A 87 -15.30 11.74 -1.80
N ALA A 88 -14.61 11.12 -2.77
CA ALA A 88 -15.22 10.15 -3.66
C ALA A 88 -15.53 8.87 -2.85
N THR A 89 -16.82 8.67 -2.54
CA THR A 89 -17.26 7.62 -1.61
C THR A 89 -16.81 6.24 -2.06
N GLY A 90 -16.09 5.53 -1.18
CA GLY A 90 -15.58 4.19 -1.45
C GLY A 90 -14.30 4.14 -2.29
N ALA A 91 -13.67 5.28 -2.57
CA ALA A 91 -12.40 5.33 -3.29
C ALA A 91 -11.25 4.72 -2.49
N VAL A 92 -10.24 4.21 -3.20
CA VAL A 92 -8.93 3.87 -2.63
C VAL A 92 -7.96 4.99 -2.99
N VAL A 93 -7.39 5.65 -1.99
CA VAL A 93 -6.51 6.79 -2.19
C VAL A 93 -5.11 6.44 -1.72
N ILE A 94 -4.14 6.49 -2.65
CA ILE A 94 -2.71 6.39 -2.37
C ILE A 94 -2.18 7.82 -2.22
N CYS A 95 -1.60 8.14 -1.06
CA CYS A 95 -0.91 9.40 -0.83
C CYS A 95 0.59 9.11 -0.66
N ALA A 96 1.39 9.42 -1.67
CA ALA A 96 2.82 9.15 -1.69
C ALA A 96 3.62 10.43 -1.42
N LEU A 97 4.34 10.46 -0.30
CA LEU A 97 5.14 11.61 0.13
C LEU A 97 6.60 11.19 0.27
N GLY A 98 7.52 11.97 -0.32
CA GLY A 98 8.95 11.66 -0.32
C GLY A 98 9.67 11.97 1.00
N ALA A 99 10.99 11.79 1.05
CA ALA A 99 11.78 12.07 2.26
C ALA A 99 12.12 13.57 2.44
N GLN A 100 12.25 14.30 1.33
CA GLN A 100 12.77 15.67 1.31
C GLN A 100 11.76 16.76 1.73
N GLY A 101 10.50 16.37 1.98
CA GLY A 101 9.44 17.30 2.38
C GLY A 101 9.27 17.41 3.89
N LYS A 102 8.48 18.41 4.32
CA LYS A 102 8.14 18.60 5.74
C LYS A 102 7.56 17.30 6.33
N PRO A 103 8.03 16.84 7.51
CA PRO A 103 7.48 15.65 8.15
C PRO A 103 5.95 15.74 8.26
N LEU A 104 5.28 14.62 8.01
CA LEU A 104 3.83 14.56 8.17
C LEU A 104 3.49 14.75 9.65
N ASP A 105 2.64 15.73 9.96
CA ASP A 105 2.19 15.94 11.33
C ASP A 105 0.96 15.08 11.67
N LEU A 106 0.72 14.89 12.97
CA LEU A 106 -0.42 14.12 13.47
C LEU A 106 -1.78 14.73 13.05
N LYS A 107 -1.84 16.05 12.80
CA LYS A 107 -3.07 16.72 12.40
C LYS A 107 -3.44 16.35 10.96
N ALA A 108 -2.47 16.32 10.06
CA ALA A 108 -2.64 15.94 8.66
C ALA A 108 -3.07 14.47 8.53
N SER A 109 -2.38 13.54 9.22
CA SER A 109 -2.80 12.13 9.22
C SER A 109 -4.19 11.93 9.82
N ARG A 110 -4.53 12.65 10.91
CA ARG A 110 -5.87 12.60 11.50
C ARG A 110 -6.95 13.16 10.57
N ARG A 111 -6.67 14.23 9.81
CA ARG A 111 -7.60 14.75 8.81
C ARG A 111 -7.89 13.71 7.73
N LEU A 112 -6.85 13.07 7.19
CA LEU A 112 -7.00 11.98 6.20
C LEU A 112 -7.85 10.83 6.76
N LEU A 113 -7.59 10.41 7.99
CA LEU A 113 -8.39 9.39 8.67
C LEU A 113 -9.88 9.78 8.71
N LEU A 114 -10.19 10.99 9.18
CA LEU A 114 -11.58 11.46 9.31
C LEU A 114 -12.30 11.58 7.96
N PHE A 115 -11.60 12.01 6.90
CA PHE A 115 -12.16 12.00 5.55
C PHE A 115 -12.44 10.56 5.09
N ALA A 116 -11.49 9.64 5.27
CA ALA A 116 -11.64 8.26 4.87
C ALA A 116 -12.82 7.57 5.62
N GLU A 117 -12.96 7.81 6.92
CA GLU A 117 -14.10 7.34 7.72
C GLU A 117 -15.43 7.92 7.21
N ARG A 118 -15.49 9.24 7.01
CA ARG A 118 -16.70 9.96 6.60
C ARG A 118 -17.26 9.45 5.28
N TYR A 119 -16.39 9.15 4.32
CA TYR A 119 -16.78 8.77 2.96
C TYR A 119 -16.63 7.26 2.69
N ALA A 120 -16.40 6.45 3.73
CA ALA A 120 -16.15 5.00 3.61
C ALA A 120 -15.06 4.65 2.59
N SER A 121 -14.09 5.55 2.43
CA SER A 121 -12.95 5.43 1.53
C SER A 121 -11.75 4.84 2.29
N ARG A 122 -10.72 4.41 1.57
CA ARG A 122 -9.47 3.92 2.17
C ARG A 122 -8.32 4.82 1.79
N CYS A 123 -7.45 5.12 2.75
CA CYS A 123 -6.25 5.90 2.57
C CYS A 123 -5.02 5.02 2.83
N LEU A 124 -4.19 4.87 1.80
CA LEU A 124 -2.89 4.22 1.82
C LEU A 124 -1.83 5.32 1.79
N LEU A 125 -1.23 5.60 2.94
CA LEU A 125 -0.23 6.65 3.10
C LEU A 125 1.17 6.03 2.96
N LEU A 126 1.84 6.30 1.83
CA LEU A 126 3.17 5.84 1.52
C LEU A 126 4.20 6.91 1.94
N ILE A 127 4.96 6.63 3.01
CA ILE A 127 5.93 7.56 3.60
C ILE A 127 7.25 6.85 3.98
N PRO A 128 8.42 7.48 3.76
CA PRO A 128 9.73 6.87 4.04
C PRO A 128 10.01 6.76 5.54
N GLU A 129 9.66 7.80 6.29
CA GLU A 129 9.97 7.92 7.72
C GLU A 129 8.74 7.75 8.60
N ASN A 130 8.99 7.31 9.83
CA ASN A 130 7.97 7.15 10.85
C ASN A 130 7.95 8.40 11.75
N GLY A 131 6.80 9.08 11.81
CA GLY A 131 6.48 10.10 12.80
C GLY A 131 5.18 9.81 13.55
N PRO A 132 4.69 10.73 14.40
CA PRO A 132 3.37 10.62 15.00
C PRO A 132 2.27 10.51 13.94
N SER A 133 1.41 9.51 14.05
CA SER A 133 0.35 9.23 13.07
C SER A 133 -0.94 8.76 13.69
N ALA A 134 -2.05 9.07 13.01
CA ALA A 134 -3.38 8.55 13.30
C ALA A 134 -3.71 7.23 12.56
N ALA A 135 -2.76 6.66 11.81
CA ALA A 135 -2.98 5.44 11.04
C ALA A 135 -3.30 4.23 11.92
N TRP A 136 -4.24 3.39 11.46
CA TRP A 136 -4.65 2.19 12.18
C TRP A 136 -3.58 1.11 12.13
N THR A 137 -2.98 0.92 10.96
CA THR A 137 -1.82 0.03 10.79
C THR A 137 -0.66 0.81 10.22
N ARG A 138 0.56 0.44 10.61
CA ARG A 138 1.78 1.05 10.13
C ARG A 138 2.74 -0.03 9.71
N TRP A 139 2.91 -0.21 8.41
CA TRP A 139 3.69 -1.29 7.80
C TRP A 139 5.08 -0.79 7.45
N ARG A 140 6.10 -1.55 7.86
CA ARG A 140 7.48 -1.39 7.38
C ARG A 140 7.84 -2.54 6.49
N ILE A 141 8.20 -2.23 5.25
CA ILE A 141 8.36 -3.18 4.16
C ILE A 141 9.82 -3.35 3.79
N ALA A 142 10.33 -4.58 3.87
CA ALA A 142 11.64 -4.97 3.35
C ALA A 142 11.47 -5.97 2.20
N PRO A 143 12.37 -6.00 1.20
CA PRO A 143 12.47 -7.14 0.31
C PRO A 143 12.95 -8.37 1.10
N ALA A 144 12.56 -9.54 0.62
CA ALA A 144 12.99 -10.84 1.09
C ALA A 144 13.27 -11.73 -0.13
N GLN A 145 14.09 -12.76 0.09
CA GLN A 145 14.47 -13.69 -0.97
C GLN A 145 13.24 -14.45 -1.47
N SER A 146 13.04 -14.46 -2.79
CA SER A 146 12.01 -15.25 -3.46
C SER A 146 12.39 -16.74 -3.44
N ASP A 147 11.40 -17.61 -3.24
CA ASP A 147 11.56 -19.06 -3.30
C ASP A 147 11.41 -19.52 -4.77
N ALA A 148 12.53 -19.79 -5.43
CA ALA A 148 12.57 -20.15 -6.85
C ALA A 148 11.82 -21.46 -7.15
N ASP A 149 11.77 -22.40 -6.20
CA ASP A 149 11.14 -23.72 -6.38
C ASP A 149 9.59 -23.64 -6.36
N ARG A 150 9.03 -22.55 -5.80
CA ARG A 150 7.58 -22.27 -5.81
C ARG A 150 7.14 -21.41 -6.98
N MET A 151 8.08 -20.86 -7.74
CA MET A 151 7.79 -20.12 -8.95
C MET A 151 7.42 -21.15 -10.03
N ASN A 152 6.13 -21.48 -10.12
CA ASN A 152 5.62 -22.37 -11.17
C ASN A 152 6.12 -21.85 -12.53
N SER A 153 6.63 -22.73 -13.39
CA SER A 153 7.43 -22.39 -14.59
C SER A 153 6.73 -21.51 -15.62
N ASP A 154 5.41 -21.35 -15.51
CA ASP A 154 4.57 -20.56 -16.40
C ASP A 154 4.23 -19.15 -15.82
N CYS A 155 4.68 -18.88 -14.60
CA CYS A 155 4.54 -17.59 -13.93
C CYS A 155 5.76 -16.72 -14.21
N ARG A 156 5.60 -15.65 -14.99
CA ARG A 156 6.52 -14.49 -14.91
C ARG A 156 5.76 -13.25 -14.50
N PRO A 157 5.80 -12.95 -13.19
CA PRO A 157 6.17 -11.62 -12.74
C PRO A 157 7.18 -11.66 -11.55
N PHE A 158 7.85 -10.52 -11.35
CA PHE A 158 8.75 -10.25 -10.23
C PHE A 158 8.01 -10.44 -8.89
N ALA A 159 8.47 -11.34 -8.02
CA ALA A 159 7.88 -11.60 -6.70
C ALA A 159 8.79 -11.01 -5.61
N PRO A 160 8.67 -9.70 -5.29
CA PRO A 160 9.35 -9.15 -4.13
C PRO A 160 8.63 -9.69 -2.90
N ASN A 161 9.27 -10.60 -2.19
CA ASN A 161 8.73 -11.05 -0.92
C ASN A 161 8.80 -9.87 0.05
N SER A 162 7.66 -9.33 0.49
CA SER A 162 7.68 -8.19 1.40
C SER A 162 7.63 -8.67 2.84
N ARG A 163 8.65 -8.36 3.63
CA ARG A 163 8.58 -8.48 5.10
C ARG A 163 7.84 -7.27 5.64
N ALA A 164 6.64 -7.47 6.17
CA ALA A 164 5.82 -6.39 6.71
C ALA A 164 5.82 -6.43 8.24
N THR A 165 6.25 -5.35 8.89
CA THR A 165 6.17 -5.17 10.35
C THR A 165 5.08 -4.16 10.67
N ALA A 166 4.04 -4.58 11.40
CA ALA A 166 2.96 -3.69 11.85
C ALA A 166 3.29 -3.06 13.23
N ALA A 167 3.30 -1.73 13.33
CA ALA A 167 3.43 -1.03 14.62
C ALA A 167 2.04 -0.76 15.23
N GLY A 168 1.44 -1.81 15.80
CA GLY A 168 0.24 -1.82 16.65
C GLY A 168 0.45 -2.81 17.81
N PRO A 169 -0.59 -3.28 18.54
CA PRO A 169 -0.44 -4.17 19.72
C PRO A 169 0.29 -5.50 19.51
N SER A 170 0.93 -5.77 18.37
CA SER A 170 1.86 -6.89 18.18
C SER A 170 2.81 -6.59 17.03
N GLY A 171 4.13 -6.64 17.27
CA GLY A 171 5.21 -6.54 16.28
C GLY A 171 5.31 -7.77 15.36
N ALA A 172 4.19 -8.16 14.77
CA ALA A 172 4.09 -9.30 13.88
C ALA A 172 4.87 -9.04 12.58
N SER A 173 5.49 -10.10 12.07
CA SER A 173 6.24 -10.10 10.83
C SER A 173 5.69 -11.18 9.91
N PHE A 174 5.40 -10.80 8.67
CA PHE A 174 4.86 -11.69 7.64
C PHE A 174 5.77 -11.67 6.42
N ILE A 175 5.87 -12.80 5.73
CA ILE A 175 6.37 -12.85 4.36
C ILE A 175 5.16 -12.99 3.44
N LEU A 176 5.10 -12.12 2.44
CA LEU A 176 4.06 -12.08 1.43
C LEU A 176 4.66 -12.38 0.07
N ASP A 177 4.14 -13.40 -0.61
CA ASP A 177 4.48 -13.69 -2.00
C ASP A 177 3.41 -13.03 -2.89
N TRP A 178 3.81 -12.13 -3.78
CA TRP A 178 2.90 -11.52 -4.76
C TRP A 178 2.86 -12.33 -6.06
N ASN A 179 1.66 -12.67 -6.51
CA ASN A 179 1.45 -13.31 -7.81
C ASN A 179 0.36 -12.57 -8.60
N ALA A 180 0.78 -11.78 -9.58
CA ALA A 180 -0.12 -11.01 -10.43
C ALA A 180 -1.07 -11.88 -11.28
N GLN A 181 -0.70 -13.14 -11.55
CA GLN A 181 -1.52 -14.07 -12.33
C GLN A 181 -2.68 -14.69 -11.50
N ALA A 182 -2.69 -14.48 -10.17
CA ALA A 182 -3.73 -15.04 -9.29
C ALA A 182 -5.02 -14.19 -9.22
N LEU A 183 -5.12 -13.08 -9.95
CA LEU A 183 -6.28 -12.19 -9.96
C LEU A 183 -7.13 -12.35 -11.24
N PRO A 184 -8.41 -12.78 -11.20
CA PRO A 184 -9.09 -13.66 -10.26
C PRO A 184 -9.43 -15.04 -10.86
N ARG A 185 -9.03 -16.08 -10.13
CA ARG A 185 -9.99 -17.03 -9.55
C ARG A 185 -9.61 -17.19 -8.08
N ALA A 186 -10.23 -16.37 -7.22
CA ALA A 186 -10.04 -16.33 -5.77
C ALA A 186 -8.59 -15.99 -5.31
N ALA A 187 -8.39 -14.75 -4.86
CA ALA A 187 -7.15 -14.27 -4.28
C ALA A 187 -6.68 -15.16 -3.12
N ALA A 188 -5.67 -15.99 -3.36
CA ALA A 188 -4.94 -16.71 -2.34
C ALA A 188 -3.65 -15.93 -2.05
N CYS A 189 -3.74 -14.94 -1.17
CA CYS A 189 -2.56 -14.39 -0.51
C CYS A 189 -2.03 -15.48 0.43
N ALA A 190 -0.90 -16.12 0.08
CA ALA A 190 -0.29 -17.13 0.94
C ALA A 190 0.58 -16.43 1.99
N GLU A 191 0.06 -16.28 3.21
CA GLU A 191 0.82 -15.71 4.33
C GLU A 191 1.74 -16.77 4.96
N ARG A 192 3.00 -16.41 5.19
CA ARG A 192 3.92 -17.22 6.03
C ARG A 192 4.36 -16.41 7.24
N ARG A 193 4.08 -16.91 8.46
CA ARG A 193 4.65 -16.38 9.70
C ARG A 193 6.09 -16.88 9.86
N VAL A 194 6.99 -15.98 10.23
CA VAL A 194 8.40 -16.32 10.49
C VAL A 194 8.58 -16.57 12.00
N GLY A 195 8.70 -17.85 12.40
CA GLY A 195 8.92 -18.33 13.78
C GLY A 195 7.66 -18.29 14.67
N SER A 196 7.26 -19.30 15.45
CA SER A 196 7.88 -20.53 15.98
C SER A 196 7.14 -21.80 15.54
N ARG A 197 7.78 -22.96 15.71
CA ARG A 197 7.21 -24.31 15.43
C ARG A 197 5.83 -24.49 16.05
N SER A 198 4.79 -24.66 15.22
CA SER A 198 3.66 -25.56 15.46
C SER A 198 2.70 -25.53 14.27
N ILE A 199 2.40 -26.72 13.76
CA ILE A 199 1.33 -26.96 12.79
C ILE A 199 0.02 -26.64 13.50
N CYS A 200 -0.63 -25.53 13.13
CA CYS A 200 -2.03 -25.29 13.44
C CYS A 200 -2.70 -24.58 12.26
N ARG A 201 -3.55 -25.32 11.54
CA ARG A 201 -4.55 -24.77 10.61
C ARG A 201 -5.42 -23.78 11.38
N ALA A 202 -5.55 -22.56 10.88
CA ALA A 202 -6.72 -21.74 11.16
C ALA A 202 -6.97 -20.78 10.00
N SER A 203 -8.02 -21.08 9.24
CA SER A 203 -8.71 -20.13 8.37
C SER A 203 -9.21 -18.95 9.22
N ARG A 204 -8.80 -17.73 8.90
CA ARG A 204 -9.62 -16.54 9.18
C ARG A 204 -9.57 -15.60 7.98
N ARG A 205 -10.74 -15.42 7.36
CA ARG A 205 -11.02 -14.34 6.42
C ARG A 205 -10.80 -13.01 7.15
N ILE A 206 -10.03 -12.14 6.53
CA ILE A 206 -10.04 -10.71 6.84
C ILE A 206 -11.36 -10.19 6.23
N VAL A 207 -12.26 -9.72 7.10
CA VAL A 207 -13.48 -8.96 6.76
C VAL A 207 -13.29 -7.56 7.31
#